data_AF-A0A485KLM5-F1
#
_entry.id   AF-A0A485KLM5-F1
#
_cell.length_a   1.000
_cell.length_b   1.000
_cell.length_c   1.000
_cell.angle_alpha   90.00
_cell.angle_beta   90.00
_cell.angle_gamma   90.00
#
_symmetry.space_group_name_H-M   'P 1'
#
loop_
_entity.id
_entity.type
_entity.pdbx_description
1 polymer ?
#
loop_
_entity_poly.entity_id
_entity_poly.type
_entity_poly.pdbx_seq_one_letter_code
_entity_poly.pdbx_strand_id
1 'polypeptide(L)'
;METICFFNDCVNPALPGRRKCAFHIKKGICAVPDCRNQVYARGHCIRHGGRKACQVPGCAANARVRGRCARHMNTVLDYEPLPLRSPPSAYEDNLSPLSVDSDDTLVQDILDVFFPVCGDDDEPKTMAAWASLDRAEMMF
;
A
#
# COMPACT_ATOMS: atom_id res chain seq x y z
N MET A 1 36.72 20.21 13.56
CA MET A 1 35.90 20.44 12.36
C MET A 1 34.59 19.72 12.55
N GLU A 2 33.47 20.44 12.50
CA GLU A 2 32.14 19.85 12.50
C GLU A 2 31.87 19.26 11.11
N THR A 3 31.59 17.96 11.05
CA THR A 3 31.26 17.28 9.80
C THR A 3 29.76 17.40 9.53
N ILE A 4 29.38 17.64 8.29
CA ILE A 4 27.95 17.69 7.88
C ILE A 4 27.40 16.26 7.82
N CYS A 5 26.09 16.12 8.02
CA CYS A 5 25.37 14.86 7.86
C CYS A 5 25.62 14.21 6.50
N PHE A 6 25.82 12.88 6.49
CA PHE A 6 26.14 12.11 5.28
C PHE A 6 25.00 12.03 4.25
N PHE A 7 23.74 12.16 4.66
CA PHE A 7 22.59 12.06 3.76
C PHE A 7 22.52 13.23 2.77
N ASN A 8 21.96 12.95 1.58
CA ASN A 8 21.83 13.93 0.48
C ASN A 8 21.24 15.25 0.97
N ASP A 9 21.93 16.34 0.63
CA ASP A 9 21.52 17.73 0.85
C ASP A 9 21.20 18.11 2.31
N CYS A 10 21.55 17.25 3.27
CA CYS A 10 21.30 17.52 4.67
C CYS A 10 22.39 18.45 5.21
N VAL A 11 22.03 19.70 5.48
CA VAL A 11 22.95 20.72 6.02
C VAL A 11 23.16 20.61 7.53
N ASN A 12 22.44 19.73 8.22
CA ASN A 12 22.55 19.58 9.67
C ASN A 12 23.91 18.99 10.07
N PRO A 13 24.50 19.47 11.18
CA PRO A 13 25.76 18.92 11.68
C PRO A 13 25.59 17.46 12.10
N ALA A 14 26.58 16.64 11.77
CA ALA A 14 26.65 15.27 12.25
C ALA A 14 27.01 15.26 13.74
N LEU A 15 26.48 14.26 14.46
CA LEU A 15 26.81 14.07 15.87
C LEU A 15 28.29 13.70 16.04
N PRO A 16 28.93 14.07 17.18
CA PRO A 16 30.31 13.69 17.46
C PRO A 16 30.54 12.17 17.31
N GLY A 17 31.57 11.79 16.55
CA GLY A 17 31.90 10.38 16.28
C GLY A 17 30.90 9.64 15.38
N ARG A 18 29.92 10.32 14.78
CA ARG A 18 28.95 9.75 13.85
C ARG A 18 28.96 10.53 12.55
N ARG A 19 28.46 9.91 11.48
CA ARG A 19 28.27 10.58 10.17
C ARG A 19 26.81 11.02 9.93
N LYS A 20 25.97 11.07 10.97
CA LYS A 20 24.53 11.39 10.88
C LYS A 20 24.16 12.47 11.90
N CYS A 21 23.24 13.36 11.53
CA CYS A 21 22.64 14.33 12.45
C CYS A 21 21.60 13.68 13.39
N ALA A 22 21.12 14.43 14.37
CA ALA A 22 20.09 13.98 15.32
C ALA A 22 18.78 13.58 14.62
N PHE A 23 18.38 14.28 13.55
CA PHE A 23 17.17 13.96 12.79
C PHE A 23 17.29 12.63 12.03
N HIS A 24 18.44 12.38 11.42
CA HIS A 24 18.68 11.18 10.61
C HIS A 24 19.28 9.99 11.40
N ILE A 25 19.30 10.04 12.74
CA ILE A 25 19.94 8.98 13.54
C ILE A 25 19.16 7.66 13.51
N LYS A 26 17.82 7.73 13.39
CA LYS A 26 16.91 6.57 13.54
C LYS A 26 17.04 5.55 12.40
N LYS A 27 17.09 6.00 11.15
CA LYS A 27 17.23 5.11 9.98
C LYS A 27 18.71 4.87 9.65
N GLY A 28 18.98 3.72 9.04
CA GLY A 28 20.31 3.33 8.57
C GLY A 28 20.73 4.07 7.29
N ILE A 29 22.01 3.95 6.96
CA ILE A 29 22.56 4.33 5.64
C ILE A 29 22.43 3.12 4.71
N CYS A 30 22.08 3.33 3.45
CA CYS A 30 22.03 2.27 2.44
C CYS A 30 23.36 1.51 2.37
N ALA A 31 23.29 0.18 2.28
CA ALA A 31 24.47 -0.70 2.26
C ALA A 31 25.34 -0.54 0.99
N VAL A 32 24.76 -0.04 -0.11
CA VAL A 32 25.54 0.31 -1.31
C VAL A 32 26.55 1.41 -0.99
N PRO A 33 27.85 1.22 -1.28
CA PRO A 33 28.90 2.20 -1.03
C PRO A 33 28.54 3.59 -1.59
N ASP A 34 28.90 4.63 -0.84
CA ASP A 34 28.66 6.04 -1.18
C ASP A 34 27.19 6.44 -1.41
N CYS A 35 26.23 5.53 -1.17
CA CYS A 35 24.82 5.85 -1.25
C CYS A 35 24.38 6.68 -0.04
N ARG A 36 24.16 7.97 -0.30
CA ARG A 36 23.70 8.95 0.68
C ARG A 36 22.18 8.94 0.91
N ASN A 37 21.52 7.79 0.72
CA ASN A 37 20.08 7.62 0.97
C ASN A 37 19.82 6.79 2.22
N GLN A 38 18.69 7.08 2.89
CA GLN A 38 18.23 6.32 4.04
C GLN A 38 17.76 4.91 3.63
N VAL A 39 17.99 3.94 4.53
CA VAL A 39 17.44 2.59 4.38
C VAL A 39 15.92 2.65 4.45
N TYR A 40 15.29 2.05 3.45
CA TYR A 40 13.85 1.80 3.47
C TYR A 40 13.56 0.44 4.10
N ALA A 41 14.17 -0.64 3.56
CA ALA A 41 14.07 -2.00 4.08
C ALA A 41 15.30 -2.83 3.67
N ARG A 42 15.56 -3.94 4.37
CA ARG A 42 16.63 -4.91 4.05
C ARG A 42 18.02 -4.27 3.88
N GLY A 43 18.32 -3.22 4.64
CA GLY A 43 19.61 -2.50 4.55
C GLY A 43 19.79 -1.63 3.30
N HIS A 44 18.76 -1.49 2.44
CA HIS A 44 18.86 -0.77 1.17
C HIS A 44 17.85 0.38 1.07
N CYS A 45 18.21 1.44 0.34
CA CYS A 45 17.27 2.50 -0.04
C CYS A 45 16.32 2.03 -1.15
N ILE A 46 15.29 2.83 -1.48
CA ILE A 46 14.30 2.48 -2.50
C ILE A 46 14.94 2.15 -3.86
N ARG A 47 15.98 2.90 -4.26
CA ARG A 47 16.68 2.68 -5.55
C ARG A 47 17.59 1.46 -5.57
N HIS A 48 18.04 0.98 -4.42
CA HIS A 48 19.05 -0.08 -4.32
C HIS A 48 18.46 -1.39 -3.75
N GLY A 49 17.16 -1.63 -3.93
CA GLY A 49 16.53 -2.89 -3.50
C GLY A 49 15.78 -2.82 -2.17
N GLY A 50 15.55 -1.63 -1.62
CA GLY A 50 14.66 -1.43 -0.49
C GLY A 50 13.19 -1.72 -0.83
N ARG A 51 12.79 -1.58 -2.10
CA ARG A 51 11.48 -2.04 -2.60
C ARG A 51 11.66 -3.22 -3.57
N LYS A 52 10.63 -4.06 -3.66
CA LYS A 52 10.57 -5.12 -4.67
C LYS A 52 10.34 -4.48 -6.04
N ALA A 53 10.97 -5.01 -7.07
CA ALA A 53 10.67 -4.65 -8.46
C ALA A 53 9.28 -5.15 -8.85
N CYS A 54 8.68 -4.51 -9.85
CA CYS A 54 7.48 -5.00 -10.50
C CYS A 54 7.75 -6.36 -11.15
N GLN A 55 6.82 -7.30 -10.96
CA GLN A 55 6.95 -8.65 -11.50
C GLN A 55 6.64 -8.76 -13.01
N VAL A 56 5.98 -7.75 -13.59
CA VAL A 56 5.74 -7.68 -15.03
C VAL A 56 7.07 -7.61 -15.80
N PRO A 57 7.33 -8.52 -16.75
CA PRO A 57 8.56 -8.54 -17.55
C PRO A 57 8.84 -7.20 -18.23
N GLY A 58 10.10 -6.76 -18.17
CA GLY A 58 10.53 -5.48 -18.76
C GLY A 58 10.15 -4.24 -17.93
N CYS A 59 9.47 -4.38 -16.80
CA CYS A 59 9.12 -3.24 -15.94
C CYS A 59 10.19 -2.96 -14.87
N ALA A 60 10.88 -1.83 -14.98
CA ALA A 60 11.84 -1.38 -13.97
C ALA A 60 11.20 -0.61 -12.78
N ALA A 61 9.87 -0.51 -12.73
CA ALA A 61 9.19 0.23 -11.65
C ALA A 61 9.15 -0.58 -10.35
N ASN A 62 9.00 0.11 -9.23
CA ASN A 62 8.83 -0.53 -7.93
C ASN A 62 7.41 -1.05 -7.74
N ALA A 63 7.27 -2.26 -7.21
CA ALA A 63 5.99 -2.83 -6.80
C ALA A 63 5.40 -2.03 -5.63
N ARG A 64 4.07 -1.88 -5.64
CA ARG A 64 3.27 -1.32 -4.54
C ARG A 64 2.49 -2.42 -3.84
N VAL A 65 1.62 -3.11 -4.59
CA VAL A 65 0.71 -4.14 -4.06
C VAL A 65 0.85 -5.40 -4.90
N ARG A 66 0.83 -6.57 -4.25
CA ARG A 66 0.87 -7.90 -4.91
C ARG A 66 1.98 -8.05 -5.97
N GLY A 67 3.16 -7.46 -5.74
CA GLY A 67 4.28 -7.56 -6.66
C GLY A 67 4.17 -6.70 -7.93
N ARG A 68 3.14 -5.84 -8.06
CA ARG A 68 2.94 -4.99 -9.25
C ARG A 68 3.09 -3.50 -8.93
N CYS A 69 3.58 -2.72 -9.89
CA CYS A 69 3.68 -1.27 -9.78
C CYS A 69 2.32 -0.60 -10.06
N ALA A 70 2.19 0.70 -9.78
CA ALA A 70 0.94 1.44 -9.99
C ALA A 70 0.35 1.28 -11.41
N ARG A 71 1.20 1.25 -12.44
CA ARG A 71 0.76 1.06 -13.83
C ARG A 71 0.26 -0.35 -14.14
N HIS A 72 0.63 -1.33 -13.33
CA HIS A 72 0.30 -2.74 -13.50
C HIS A 72 -0.64 -3.26 -12.41
N MET A 73 -1.22 -2.39 -11.57
CA MET A 73 -2.14 -2.83 -10.50
C MET A 73 -3.44 -3.43 -11.06
N ASN A 74 -3.87 -2.96 -12.24
CA ASN A 74 -5.15 -3.32 -12.85
C ASN A 74 -5.02 -4.27 -14.05
N THR A 75 -3.81 -4.74 -14.36
CA THR A 75 -3.64 -5.70 -15.45
C THR A 75 -4.09 -7.07 -14.97
N VAL A 76 -5.29 -7.46 -15.40
CA VAL A 76 -5.81 -8.85 -15.34
C VAL A 76 -4.89 -9.82 -16.09
N LEU A 77 -3.93 -9.30 -16.87
CA LEU A 77 -3.12 -10.01 -17.84
C LEU A 77 -1.99 -10.89 -17.29
N ASP A 78 -1.67 -10.84 -15.99
CA ASP A 78 -0.69 -11.78 -15.40
C ASP A 78 -1.32 -12.78 -14.44
N TYR A 79 -2.64 -12.95 -14.48
CA TYR A 79 -3.23 -14.20 -14.02
C TYR A 79 -3.08 -15.19 -15.18
N GLU A 80 -1.95 -15.90 -15.22
CA GLU A 80 -2.03 -17.31 -15.64
C GLU A 80 -3.26 -17.85 -14.89
N PRO A 81 -4.30 -18.36 -15.58
CA PRO A 81 -5.42 -18.98 -14.89
C PRO A 81 -4.79 -19.91 -13.88
N LEU A 82 -5.05 -19.72 -12.57
CA LEU A 82 -4.70 -20.77 -11.62
C LEU A 82 -5.24 -22.04 -12.27
N PRO A 83 -4.41 -23.08 -12.49
CA PRO A 83 -4.86 -24.28 -13.16
C PRO A 83 -6.16 -24.62 -12.47
N LEU A 84 -7.26 -24.66 -13.25
CA LEU A 84 -8.59 -24.94 -12.73
C LEU A 84 -8.39 -26.12 -11.79
N ARG A 85 -8.35 -25.84 -10.48
CA ARG A 85 -8.32 -26.91 -9.51
C ARG A 85 -9.68 -27.50 -9.76
N SER A 86 -9.70 -28.67 -10.39
CA SER A 86 -10.90 -29.49 -10.42
C SER A 86 -11.45 -29.40 -9.01
N PRO A 87 -12.70 -28.93 -8.84
CA PRO A 87 -13.31 -28.93 -7.52
C PRO A 87 -13.09 -30.33 -6.94
N PRO A 88 -12.68 -30.47 -5.65
CA PRO A 88 -12.52 -31.78 -5.06
C PRO A 88 -13.78 -32.59 -5.37
N SER A 89 -13.63 -33.80 -5.92
CA SER A 89 -14.71 -34.59 -6.53
C SER A 89 -15.75 -35.11 -5.52
N ALA A 90 -15.86 -34.46 -4.37
CA ALA A 90 -16.69 -34.84 -3.24
C ALA A 90 -17.90 -33.91 -3.06
N TYR A 91 -18.17 -32.96 -3.97
CA TYR A 91 -19.36 -32.10 -3.85
C TYR A 91 -20.60 -32.57 -4.64
N GLU A 92 -20.52 -33.69 -5.37
CA GLU A 92 -21.69 -34.17 -6.13
C GLU A 92 -22.76 -34.91 -5.31
N ASP A 93 -22.56 -35.11 -3.99
CA ASP A 93 -23.50 -35.94 -3.21
C ASP A 93 -24.43 -35.18 -2.25
N ASN A 94 -24.58 -33.86 -2.36
CA ASN A 94 -25.58 -33.14 -1.53
C ASN A 94 -26.39 -32.10 -2.31
N LEU A 95 -26.96 -32.52 -3.44
CA LEU A 95 -28.16 -31.89 -4.00
C LEU A 95 -29.38 -32.73 -3.60
N SER A 96 -29.67 -32.77 -2.31
CA SER A 96 -31.05 -33.01 -1.87
C SER A 96 -31.85 -31.73 -2.16
N PRO A 97 -33.01 -31.82 -2.84
CA PRO A 97 -33.84 -30.63 -3.06
C PRO A 97 -34.36 -30.17 -1.71
N LEU A 98 -33.83 -29.06 -1.19
CA LEU A 98 -34.52 -28.35 -0.13
C LEU A 98 -35.82 -27.83 -0.73
N SER A 99 -36.94 -28.30 -0.20
CA SER A 99 -38.27 -27.79 -0.54
C SER A 99 -38.27 -26.29 -0.25
N VAL A 100 -38.47 -25.51 -1.31
CA VAL A 100 -38.73 -24.07 -1.19
C VAL A 100 -40.14 -23.92 -0.64
N ASP A 101 -40.27 -23.80 0.68
CA ASP A 101 -41.49 -23.28 1.26
C ASP A 101 -41.56 -21.79 0.89
N SER A 102 -42.50 -21.49 0.01
CA SER A 102 -42.76 -20.15 -0.50
C SER A 102 -43.36 -19.30 0.62
N ASP A 103 -42.50 -18.69 1.44
CA ASP A 103 -42.73 -17.43 2.16
C ASP A 103 -41.48 -17.10 3.01
N ASP A 104 -40.47 -16.45 2.43
CA ASP A 104 -39.47 -15.72 3.25
C ASP A 104 -38.78 -14.61 2.45
N THR A 105 -39.01 -13.37 2.90
CA THR A 105 -38.63 -12.08 2.28
C THR A 105 -37.14 -11.72 2.47
N LEU A 106 -36.22 -12.68 2.36
CA LEU A 106 -34.79 -12.51 2.70
C LEU A 106 -33.88 -12.28 1.49
N VAL A 107 -34.41 -11.70 0.41
CA VAL A 107 -33.61 -11.28 -0.77
C VAL A 107 -33.17 -9.81 -0.73
N GLN A 108 -33.50 -9.05 0.32
CA GLN A 108 -33.06 -7.67 0.47
C GLN A 108 -31.71 -7.51 1.21
N ASP A 109 -31.25 -8.50 1.99
CA ASP A 109 -30.11 -8.30 2.89
C ASP A 109 -28.73 -8.69 2.31
N ILE A 110 -28.68 -9.28 1.10
CA ILE A 110 -27.42 -9.65 0.43
C ILE A 110 -26.78 -8.46 -0.31
N LEU A 111 -27.49 -7.34 -0.47
CA LEU A 111 -26.95 -6.15 -1.13
C LEU A 111 -26.08 -5.27 -0.22
N ASP A 112 -26.04 -5.52 1.09
CA ASP A 112 -25.31 -4.66 2.04
C ASP A 112 -23.96 -5.24 2.53
N VAL A 113 -23.56 -6.43 2.04
CA VAL A 113 -22.29 -7.09 2.43
C VAL A 113 -21.23 -6.99 1.33
N PHE A 114 -21.44 -6.15 0.31
CA PHE A 114 -20.37 -5.75 -0.62
C PHE A 114 -19.45 -4.73 0.09
N PHE A 115 -18.54 -5.32 0.86
CA PHE A 115 -17.38 -4.79 1.56
C PHE A 115 -16.57 -3.74 0.76
N PRO A 116 -15.69 -3.00 1.44
CA PRO A 116 -15.53 -1.56 1.45
C PRO A 116 -14.55 -1.08 0.39
N VAL A 117 -14.77 0.14 -0.08
CA VAL A 117 -13.74 0.89 -0.81
C VAL A 117 -12.58 1.13 0.14
N CYS A 118 -11.38 0.66 -0.21
CA CYS A 118 -10.14 1.06 0.42
C CYS A 118 -9.99 2.57 0.20
N GLY A 119 -10.48 3.38 1.14
CA GLY A 119 -10.27 4.82 1.14
C GLY A 119 -8.78 5.08 1.26
N ASP A 120 -8.24 5.83 0.31
CA ASP A 120 -6.96 6.48 0.48
C ASP A 120 -7.00 7.30 1.79
N ASP A 121 -6.04 7.02 2.68
CA ASP A 121 -5.81 7.78 3.90
C ASP A 121 -5.42 9.22 3.54
N ASP A 122 -6.41 10.09 3.36
CA ASP A 122 -6.30 11.53 3.52
C ASP A 122 -7.70 12.13 3.76
N GLU A 123 -8.29 11.87 4.94
CA GLU A 123 -9.25 12.83 5.50
C GLU A 123 -9.30 12.78 7.05
N PRO A 124 -9.07 13.92 7.74
CA PRO A 124 -9.12 14.00 9.19
C PRO A 124 -10.56 13.96 9.69
N LYS A 125 -10.95 12.88 10.37
CA LYS A 125 -12.26 12.77 11.05
C LYS A 125 -12.11 12.94 12.56
N THR A 126 -12.11 14.19 13.03
CA THR A 126 -12.75 14.52 14.30
C THR A 126 -14.09 15.17 13.99
N MET A 127 -15.16 14.73 14.67
CA MET A 127 -16.56 15.10 14.42
C MET A 127 -16.93 16.56 14.78
N ALA A 128 -16.02 17.53 14.63
CA ALA A 128 -16.18 18.90 15.11
C ALA A 128 -16.18 19.95 13.98
N ALA A 129 -16.86 19.67 12.86
CA ALA A 129 -17.10 20.66 11.80
C ALA A 129 -18.58 20.75 11.46
N TRP A 130 -19.32 21.70 12.05
CA TRP A 130 -20.55 22.28 11.48
C TRP A 130 -21.14 23.47 12.28
N ALA A 131 -20.36 24.15 13.13
CA ALA A 131 -20.78 25.43 13.70
C ALA A 131 -19.74 26.50 13.36
N SER A 132 -20.19 27.54 12.65
CA SER A 132 -19.57 28.88 12.59
C SER A 132 -18.64 29.25 11.42
N LEU A 133 -18.91 28.86 10.17
CA LEU A 133 -18.36 29.62 9.04
C LEU A 133 -19.46 30.04 8.07
N ASP A 134 -19.65 31.37 8.02
CA ASP A 134 -20.64 32.09 7.24
C ASP A 134 -20.43 31.93 5.73
N ARG A 135 -21.56 31.88 5.02
CA ARG A 135 -21.69 31.69 3.57
C ARG A 135 -21.39 32.96 2.76
N ALA A 136 -20.37 33.72 3.14
CA ALA A 136 -19.97 34.92 2.42
C ALA A 136 -18.44 34.94 2.32
N GLU A 137 -17.93 34.46 1.18
CA GLU A 137 -16.68 34.87 0.51
C GLU A 137 -16.21 33.75 -0.43
N MET A 138 -16.96 33.55 -1.52
CA MET A 138 -16.44 32.95 -2.75
C MET A 138 -16.51 34.01 -3.85
N MET A 139 -15.55 34.94 -3.86
CA MET A 139 -15.14 35.66 -5.06
C MET A 139 -13.62 35.83 -5.03
N PHE A 140 -13.00 35.42 -6.15
CA PHE A 140 -11.59 35.37 -6.53
C PHE A 140 -10.87 34.05 -6.28
#